data_AF-A0A936NWE5-F1
#
_entry.id   AF-A0A936NWE5-F1
#
_cell.length_a   1.000
_cell.length_b   1.000
_cell.length_c   1.000
_cell.angle_alpha   90.00
_cell.angle_beta   90.00
_cell.angle_gamma   90.00
#
_symmetry.space_group_name_H-M   'P 1'
#
loop_
_entity.id
_entity.type
_entity.pdbx_description
1 polymer ?
#
loop_
_entity_poly.entity_id
_entity_poly.type
_entity_poly.pdbx_seq_one_letter_code
_entity_poly.pdbx_strand_id
1 'polypeptide(L)'
;MNPMPPRLTRFRPHAAAFALLMLASGQSFAEPATYNLMLKKGGVVLECARGAFVFDKAALAPGETSGKTSSAEVTIDAGCFSKITGRPPVSVPWPEGNLKLSGDLTIHLKPLVSKKEQPVPSVFGITGSLSSASDTIKFAYNDTEPQRTARVCDNPSCNDNSSIAVLTYHAVNVNSIPEPETLALVLLGVLGLGVARWLGRRA
;
A
#
# COMPACT_ATOMS: atom_id res chain seq x y z
N MET A 1 -37.81 64.62 3.25
CA MET A 1 -37.92 63.18 3.56
C MET A 1 -36.64 62.49 3.10
N ASN A 2 -35.81 62.06 4.05
CA ASN A 2 -34.65 61.15 3.85
C ASN A 2 -35.11 59.71 4.21
N PRO A 3 -34.34 58.64 3.94
CA PRO A 3 -33.96 58.04 2.64
C PRO A 3 -34.27 56.52 2.64
N MET A 4 -34.05 55.77 1.54
CA MET A 4 -33.76 54.31 1.65
C MET A 4 -33.11 53.73 0.39
N PRO A 5 -31.91 53.13 0.50
CA PRO A 5 -31.30 52.32 -0.56
C PRO A 5 -31.65 50.83 -0.42
N PRO A 6 -31.84 50.07 -1.51
CA PRO A 6 -31.95 48.62 -1.43
C PRO A 6 -30.58 47.94 -1.29
N ARG A 7 -30.44 47.32 -0.13
CA ARG A 7 -29.51 46.29 0.36
C ARG A 7 -28.71 45.50 -0.68
N LEU A 8 -27.37 45.55 -0.52
CA LEU A 8 -26.42 44.51 -0.93
C LEU A 8 -26.67 43.21 -0.15
N THR A 9 -27.28 42.22 -0.79
CA THR A 9 -27.40 40.85 -0.27
C THR A 9 -26.08 40.10 -0.45
N ARG A 10 -25.34 40.03 0.66
CA ARG A 10 -24.36 39.02 1.08
C ARG A 10 -23.98 37.93 0.04
N PHE A 11 -22.81 38.08 -0.57
CA PHE A 11 -22.00 36.93 -1.00
C PHE A 11 -21.39 36.25 0.24
N ARG A 12 -21.90 35.10 0.64
CA ARG A 12 -21.15 34.14 1.49
C ARG A 12 -21.44 32.69 1.09
N PRO A 13 -20.78 32.15 0.04
CA PRO A 13 -20.76 30.69 -0.17
C PRO A 13 -19.45 29.99 0.23
N HIS A 14 -18.45 30.69 0.80
CA HIS A 14 -17.09 30.11 0.89
C HIS A 14 -16.82 29.26 2.15
N ALA A 15 -17.57 29.42 3.23
CA ALA A 15 -17.31 28.68 4.48
C ALA A 15 -17.82 27.22 4.43
N ALA A 16 -18.92 26.96 3.71
CA ALA A 16 -19.51 25.62 3.61
C ALA A 16 -18.64 24.67 2.76
N ALA A 17 -18.01 25.17 1.69
CA ALA A 17 -17.10 24.37 0.87
C ALA A 17 -15.82 23.97 1.63
N PHE A 18 -15.30 24.85 2.49
CA PHE A 18 -14.11 24.57 3.29
C PHE A 18 -14.38 23.54 4.41
N ALA A 19 -15.55 23.60 5.03
CA ALA A 19 -15.97 22.61 6.03
C ALA A 19 -16.21 21.22 5.42
N LEU A 20 -16.74 21.15 4.19
CA LEU A 20 -16.94 19.87 3.48
C LEU A 20 -15.60 19.22 3.10
N LEU A 21 -14.60 20.01 2.73
CA LEU A 21 -13.24 19.53 2.41
C LEU A 21 -12.51 18.98 3.66
N MET A 22 -12.69 19.62 4.82
CA MET A 22 -12.10 19.16 6.09
C MET A 22 -12.75 17.86 6.63
N LEU A 23 -14.05 17.67 6.40
CA LEU A 23 -14.75 16.44 6.76
C LEU A 23 -14.36 15.25 5.86
N ALA A 24 -13.97 15.51 4.61
CA ALA A 24 -13.48 14.47 3.70
C ALA A 24 -12.05 14.00 4.04
N SER A 25 -11.21 14.84 4.65
CA SER A 25 -9.82 14.47 4.98
C SER A 25 -9.67 13.58 6.22
N GLY A 26 -10.71 13.40 7.04
CA GLY A 26 -10.63 12.63 8.29
C GLY A 26 -10.96 11.14 8.16
N GLN A 27 -11.56 10.70 7.04
CA GLN A 27 -12.08 9.32 6.91
C GLN A 27 -11.14 8.34 6.20
N SER A 28 -9.98 8.78 5.71
CA SER A 28 -9.07 7.95 4.93
C SER A 28 -8.38 6.80 5.70
N PHE A 29 -8.61 6.68 7.01
CA PHE A 29 -7.99 5.64 7.84
C PHE A 29 -8.89 4.44 8.15
N ALA A 30 -10.17 4.50 7.77
CA ALA A 30 -11.17 3.48 8.14
C ALA A 30 -11.48 2.46 7.05
N GLU A 31 -10.97 2.63 5.83
CA GLU A 31 -11.23 1.68 4.73
C GLU A 31 -10.16 0.58 4.65
N PRO A 32 -10.53 -0.63 4.17
CA PRO A 32 -9.58 -1.67 3.85
C PRO A 32 -8.51 -1.13 2.90
N ALA A 33 -7.25 -1.18 3.34
CA ALA A 33 -6.14 -0.69 2.54
C ALA A 33 -5.58 -1.85 1.70
N THR A 34 -5.41 -1.61 0.41
CA THR A 34 -4.70 -2.52 -0.48
C THR A 34 -3.21 -2.22 -0.40
N TYR A 35 -2.41 -3.27 -0.26
CA TYR A 35 -0.96 -3.19 -0.25
C TYR A 35 -0.38 -3.97 -1.41
N ASN A 36 0.58 -3.36 -2.12
CA ASN A 36 1.44 -4.06 -3.06
C ASN A 36 2.60 -4.70 -2.32
N LEU A 37 2.86 -5.96 -2.62
CA LEU A 37 3.99 -6.72 -2.12
C LEU A 37 5.07 -6.79 -3.21
N MET A 38 6.22 -6.17 -2.92
CA MET A 38 7.37 -6.12 -3.80
C MET A 38 8.42 -7.11 -3.31
N LEU A 39 8.87 -8.01 -4.18
CA LEU A 39 9.98 -8.92 -3.90
C LEU A 39 11.29 -8.37 -4.48
N LYS A 40 12.39 -8.58 -3.76
CA LYS A 40 13.73 -8.16 -4.14
C LYS A 40 14.74 -9.29 -3.99
N LYS A 41 15.73 -9.33 -4.88
CA LYS A 41 16.90 -10.22 -4.80
C LYS A 41 18.18 -9.38 -4.90
N GLY A 42 19.04 -9.44 -3.89
CA GLY A 42 20.27 -8.63 -3.86
C GLY A 42 20.00 -7.12 -3.95
N GLY A 43 18.89 -6.64 -3.39
CA GLY A 43 18.49 -5.22 -3.43
C GLY A 43 17.73 -4.78 -4.70
N VAL A 44 17.71 -5.60 -5.76
CA VAL A 44 17.01 -5.31 -7.01
C VAL A 44 15.56 -5.78 -6.96
N VAL A 45 14.61 -4.95 -7.39
CA VAL A 45 13.18 -5.29 -7.47
C VAL A 45 12.95 -6.29 -8.60
N LEU A 46 12.17 -7.33 -8.30
CA LEU A 46 11.74 -8.33 -9.25
C LEU A 46 10.42 -7.89 -9.90
N GLU A 47 10.48 -7.15 -11.01
CA GLU A 47 9.28 -6.60 -11.69
C GLU A 47 8.30 -7.67 -12.20
N CYS A 48 8.84 -8.87 -12.45
CA CYS A 48 8.14 -10.07 -12.88
C CYS A 48 7.55 -10.89 -11.71
N ALA A 49 7.62 -10.37 -10.48
CA ALA A 49 6.97 -10.92 -9.31
C ALA A 49 6.12 -9.83 -8.66
N ARG A 50 4.80 -10.02 -8.68
CA ARG A 50 3.83 -9.04 -8.18
C ARG A 50 2.96 -9.70 -7.14
N GLY A 51 2.87 -9.10 -5.97
CA GLY A 51 1.90 -9.52 -4.96
C GLY A 51 1.02 -8.37 -4.50
N ALA A 52 -0.12 -8.73 -3.96
CA ALA A 52 -1.02 -7.81 -3.29
C ALA A 52 -1.72 -8.49 -2.12
N PHE A 53 -2.12 -7.69 -1.14
CA PHE A 53 -3.02 -8.13 -0.09
C PHE A 53 -3.91 -6.99 0.36
N VAL A 54 -5.09 -7.32 0.88
CA VAL A 54 -5.98 -6.38 1.54
C VAL A 54 -5.83 -6.55 3.05
N PHE A 55 -5.70 -5.42 3.74
CA PHE A 55 -5.64 -5.39 5.19
C PHE A 55 -6.55 -4.30 5.73
N ASP A 56 -7.54 -4.71 6.51
CA ASP A 56 -8.45 -3.82 7.21
C ASP A 56 -7.89 -3.50 8.60
N LYS A 57 -7.42 -2.25 8.76
CA LYS A 57 -6.91 -1.77 10.04
C LYS A 57 -8.03 -1.53 11.05
N ALA A 58 -9.24 -1.24 10.60
CA ALA A 58 -10.38 -0.95 11.47
C ALA A 58 -10.91 -2.23 12.15
N ALA A 59 -10.62 -3.39 11.58
CA ALA A 59 -10.92 -4.69 12.18
C ALA A 59 -10.05 -5.03 13.41
N LEU A 60 -8.97 -4.29 13.66
CA LEU A 60 -8.12 -4.51 14.84
C LEU A 60 -8.71 -3.89 16.09
N ALA A 61 -8.62 -4.64 17.20
CA ALA A 61 -8.97 -4.09 18.50
C ALA A 61 -7.94 -3.02 18.94
N PRO A 62 -8.35 -2.03 19.75
CA PRO A 62 -7.42 -1.02 20.27
C PRO A 62 -6.22 -1.66 20.98
N GLY A 63 -5.00 -1.32 20.53
CA GLY A 63 -3.75 -1.85 21.08
C GLY A 63 -3.22 -3.11 20.41
N GLU A 64 -3.95 -3.72 19.47
CA GLU A 64 -3.42 -4.81 18.66
C GLU A 64 -2.33 -4.33 17.69
N THR A 65 -1.20 -5.03 17.69
CA THR A 65 -0.05 -4.76 16.83
C THR A 65 0.06 -5.76 15.67
N SER A 66 -0.91 -6.66 15.51
CA SER A 66 -0.92 -7.62 14.42
C SER A 66 -2.32 -8.01 14.00
N GLY A 67 -2.54 -8.23 12.71
CA GLY A 67 -3.81 -8.74 12.17
C GLY A 67 -3.61 -9.66 10.99
N LYS A 68 -4.67 -10.35 10.56
CA LYS A 68 -4.63 -11.24 9.40
C LYS A 68 -5.12 -10.54 8.13
N THR A 69 -4.56 -10.91 6.99
CA THR A 69 -5.08 -10.54 5.67
C THR A 69 -6.25 -11.42 5.29
N SER A 70 -7.19 -10.90 4.52
CA SER A 70 -8.31 -11.68 3.97
C SER A 70 -8.02 -12.32 2.61
N SER A 71 -7.00 -11.85 1.88
CA SER A 71 -6.64 -12.35 0.54
C SER A 71 -5.25 -11.88 0.11
N ALA A 72 -4.20 -12.60 0.50
CA ALA A 72 -2.86 -12.33 -0.03
C ALA A 72 -2.56 -13.23 -1.23
N GLU A 73 -2.09 -12.62 -2.32
CA GLU A 73 -1.69 -13.32 -3.54
C GLU A 73 -0.33 -12.82 -4.02
N VAL A 74 0.50 -13.73 -4.53
CA VAL A 74 1.73 -13.43 -5.26
C VAL A 74 1.70 -14.20 -6.58
N THR A 75 1.88 -13.48 -7.67
CA THR A 75 2.10 -14.03 -9.01
C THR A 75 3.56 -13.82 -9.42
N ILE A 76 4.23 -14.89 -9.85
CA ILE A 76 5.60 -14.87 -10.35
C ILE A 76 5.60 -15.41 -11.78
N ASP A 77 6.09 -14.61 -12.72
CA ASP A 77 6.21 -15.03 -14.11
C ASP A 77 7.23 -16.17 -14.24
N ALA A 78 7.02 -17.11 -15.18
CA ALA A 78 7.88 -18.29 -15.35
C ALA A 78 9.37 -17.96 -15.56
N GLY A 79 9.65 -16.91 -16.35
CA GLY A 79 11.01 -16.40 -16.58
C GLY A 79 11.64 -15.73 -15.36
N CYS A 80 10.82 -15.30 -14.40
CA CYS A 80 11.27 -14.74 -13.13
C CYS A 80 11.70 -15.83 -12.16
N PHE A 81 10.87 -16.88 -12.05
CA PHE A 81 11.11 -17.98 -11.13
C PHE A 81 12.48 -18.62 -11.38
N SER A 82 12.80 -18.90 -12.65
CA SER A 82 14.12 -19.42 -13.03
C SER A 82 15.29 -18.49 -12.71
N LYS A 83 15.13 -17.17 -12.81
CA LYS A 83 16.14 -16.19 -12.37
C LYS A 83 16.29 -16.13 -10.84
N ILE A 84 15.21 -16.40 -10.12
CA ILE A 84 15.17 -16.40 -8.65
C ILE A 84 15.83 -17.67 -8.10
N THR A 85 15.43 -18.83 -8.61
CA THR A 85 15.78 -20.15 -8.04
C THR A 85 16.87 -20.88 -8.81
N GLY A 86 17.20 -20.42 -10.02
CA GLY A 86 18.07 -21.16 -10.95
C GLY A 86 17.41 -22.40 -11.57
N ARG A 87 16.09 -22.58 -11.38
CA ARG A 87 15.34 -23.79 -11.78
C ARG A 87 13.94 -23.43 -12.33
N PRO A 88 13.34 -24.25 -13.20
CA PRO A 88 11.93 -24.08 -13.55
C PRO A 88 11.02 -24.40 -12.33
N PRO A 89 9.83 -23.76 -12.21
CA PRO A 89 8.82 -24.11 -11.22
C PRO A 89 8.27 -25.51 -11.48
N VAL A 90 7.96 -26.23 -10.39
CA VAL A 90 7.53 -27.64 -10.43
C VAL A 90 6.03 -27.78 -10.76
N SER A 91 5.22 -26.77 -10.42
CA SER A 91 3.75 -26.79 -10.53
C SER A 91 3.18 -26.45 -11.90
N VAL A 92 3.94 -25.80 -12.79
CA VAL A 92 3.35 -25.11 -13.94
C VAL A 92 3.83 -25.75 -15.24
N PRO A 93 2.93 -26.06 -16.20
CA PRO A 93 3.34 -26.44 -17.55
C PRO A 93 4.22 -25.33 -18.12
N TRP A 94 5.52 -25.58 -18.13
CA TRP A 94 6.49 -24.69 -18.74
C TRP A 94 6.28 -24.72 -20.26
N PRO A 95 6.25 -23.59 -20.98
CA PRO A 95 6.69 -22.24 -20.58
C PRO A 95 5.58 -21.18 -20.34
N GLU A 96 4.30 -21.53 -20.35
CA GLU A 96 3.22 -20.53 -20.55
C GLU A 96 2.50 -20.06 -19.27
N GLY A 97 2.76 -20.65 -18.11
CA GLY A 97 2.02 -20.29 -16.89
C GLY A 97 2.80 -19.46 -15.89
N ASN A 98 2.11 -18.50 -15.27
CA ASN A 98 2.62 -17.80 -14.08
C ASN A 98 2.38 -18.66 -12.84
N LEU A 99 3.36 -18.70 -11.93
CA LEU A 99 3.19 -19.30 -10.61
C LEU A 99 2.32 -18.36 -9.77
N LYS A 100 1.13 -18.82 -9.39
CA LYS A 100 0.23 -18.10 -8.47
C LYS A 100 0.24 -18.77 -7.11
N LEU A 101 0.44 -17.98 -6.07
CA LEU A 101 0.51 -18.40 -4.69
C LEU A 101 -0.48 -17.60 -3.88
N SER A 102 -1.27 -18.26 -3.05
CA SER A 102 -2.28 -17.61 -2.20
C SER A 102 -2.23 -18.15 -0.79
N GLY A 103 -2.72 -17.37 0.17
CA GLY A 103 -2.82 -17.80 1.56
C GLY A 103 -3.07 -16.65 2.51
N ASP A 104 -3.06 -16.98 3.79
CA ASP A 104 -3.21 -16.00 4.87
C ASP A 104 -1.84 -15.50 5.32
N LEU A 105 -1.73 -14.18 5.45
CA LEU A 105 -0.57 -13.53 6.05
C LEU A 105 -0.97 -12.82 7.33
N THR A 106 -0.07 -12.83 8.29
CA THR A 106 -0.15 -11.98 9.49
C THR A 106 0.65 -10.72 9.23
N ILE A 107 0.00 -9.57 9.33
CA ILE A 107 0.56 -8.25 9.19
C ILE A 107 0.95 -7.74 10.57
N HIS A 108 2.20 -7.36 10.74
CA HIS A 108 2.73 -6.72 11.95
C HIS A 108 2.76 -5.22 11.76
N LEU A 109 2.14 -4.51 12.69
CA LEU A 109 2.03 -3.06 12.72
C LEU A 109 2.99 -2.50 13.75
N LYS A 110 3.61 -1.38 13.40
CA LYS A 110 4.35 -0.55 14.35
C LYS A 110 3.91 0.90 14.19
N PRO A 111 3.68 1.64 15.27
CA PRO A 111 3.45 3.07 15.18
C PRO A 111 4.70 3.72 14.58
N LEU A 112 4.55 4.40 13.45
CA LEU A 112 5.58 5.31 12.97
C LEU A 112 5.51 6.56 13.85
N VAL A 113 6.50 6.70 14.73
CA VAL A 113 6.64 7.88 15.57
C VAL A 113 7.43 8.92 14.78
N SER A 114 6.74 9.73 13.98
CA SER A 114 7.31 10.98 13.51
C SER A 114 7.41 11.94 14.70
N LYS A 115 8.56 12.62 14.88
CA LYS A 115 8.79 13.53 16.02
C LYS A 115 7.80 14.70 16.10
N LYS A 116 6.97 14.91 15.08
CA LYS A 116 6.04 16.05 14.95
C LYS A 116 4.59 15.66 14.70
N GLU A 117 4.27 14.37 14.52
CA GLU A 117 2.93 13.93 14.13
C GLU A 117 2.41 12.79 15.00
N GLN A 118 1.08 12.68 15.03
CA GLN A 118 0.38 11.61 15.74
C GLN A 118 0.83 10.24 15.18
N PRO A 119 1.14 9.25 16.04
CA PRO A 119 1.66 7.97 15.58
C PRO A 119 0.66 7.26 14.67
N VAL A 120 1.04 7.03 13.41
CA VAL A 120 0.21 6.31 12.44
C VAL A 120 0.62 4.84 12.40
N PRO A 121 -0.30 3.89 12.67
CA PRO A 121 0.01 2.47 12.57
C PRO A 121 0.34 2.10 11.12
N SER A 122 1.56 1.61 10.92
CA SER A 122 2.10 1.29 9.60
C SER A 122 2.54 -0.15 9.53
N VAL A 123 2.41 -0.75 8.35
CA VAL A 123 2.86 -2.12 8.10
C VAL A 123 4.37 -2.18 8.23
N PHE A 124 4.82 -2.87 9.27
CA PHE A 124 6.23 -2.98 9.63
C PHE A 124 6.81 -4.33 9.23
N GLY A 125 5.99 -5.38 9.24
CA GLY A 125 6.39 -6.73 8.88
C GLY A 125 5.22 -7.59 8.41
N ILE A 126 5.57 -8.72 7.80
CA ILE A 126 4.64 -9.75 7.32
C ILE A 126 5.22 -11.11 7.72
N THR A 127 4.39 -11.97 8.28
CA THR A 127 4.72 -13.38 8.54
C THR A 127 3.63 -14.28 8.00
N GLY A 128 3.99 -15.50 7.59
CA GLY A 128 3.02 -16.47 7.06
C GLY A 128 3.56 -17.12 5.81
N SER A 129 2.69 -17.79 5.06
CA SER A 129 3.08 -18.47 3.84
C SER A 129 1.99 -18.35 2.79
N LEU A 130 2.41 -18.11 1.55
CA LEU A 130 1.59 -18.25 0.36
C LEU A 130 2.00 -19.54 -0.32
N SER A 131 1.05 -20.38 -0.66
CA SER A 131 1.33 -21.68 -1.27
C SER A 131 0.49 -21.91 -2.52
N SER A 132 0.98 -22.85 -3.32
CA SER A 132 0.28 -23.52 -4.40
C SER A 132 0.30 -25.02 -4.11
N ALA A 133 -0.09 -25.86 -5.08
CA ALA A 133 -0.04 -27.31 -4.92
C ALA A 133 1.37 -27.87 -4.64
N SER A 134 2.44 -27.22 -5.14
CA SER A 134 3.82 -27.71 -4.98
C SER A 134 4.80 -26.68 -4.43
N ASP A 135 4.59 -25.39 -4.70
CA ASP A 135 5.54 -24.34 -4.35
C ASP A 135 4.98 -23.46 -3.23
N THR A 136 5.87 -22.97 -2.36
CA THR A 136 5.53 -22.10 -1.23
C THR A 136 6.50 -20.94 -1.12
N ILE A 137 5.97 -19.77 -0.78
CA ILE A 137 6.76 -18.63 -0.31
C ILE A 137 6.42 -18.36 1.15
N LYS A 138 7.43 -18.47 2.01
CA LYS A 138 7.32 -18.19 3.44
C LYS A 138 7.88 -16.81 3.77
N PHE A 139 7.04 -15.97 4.35
CA PHE A 139 7.40 -14.64 4.83
C PHE A 139 7.80 -14.72 6.30
N ALA A 140 8.93 -14.11 6.61
CA ALA A 140 9.43 -13.99 7.96
C ALA A 140 9.83 -12.55 8.25
N TYR A 141 9.64 -12.17 9.50
CA TYR A 141 9.89 -10.84 10.00
C TYR A 141 10.52 -10.94 11.38
N ASN A 142 11.59 -10.18 11.60
CA ASN A 142 12.26 -10.08 12.90
C ASN A 142 12.24 -8.62 13.36
N ASP A 143 11.71 -8.37 14.55
CA ASP A 143 11.66 -7.03 15.16
C ASP A 143 13.01 -6.53 15.67
N THR A 144 13.92 -7.44 15.98
CA THR A 144 15.22 -7.15 16.61
C THR A 144 16.23 -6.66 15.57
N GLU A 145 16.14 -7.22 14.38
CA GLU A 145 16.92 -6.85 13.22
C GLU A 145 15.93 -6.78 12.07
N PRO A 146 15.61 -5.58 11.52
CA PRO A 146 14.48 -5.36 10.59
C PRO A 146 14.74 -5.98 9.22
N GLN A 147 14.93 -7.30 9.21
CA GLN A 147 15.11 -8.14 8.06
C GLN A 147 13.73 -8.64 7.66
N ARG A 148 13.32 -8.24 6.47
CA ARG A 148 12.07 -8.67 5.83
C ARG A 148 12.41 -9.72 4.81
N THR A 149 12.42 -10.99 5.21
CA THR A 149 12.84 -12.09 4.33
C THR A 149 11.64 -12.86 3.79
N ALA A 150 11.70 -13.22 2.51
CA ALA A 150 10.80 -14.16 1.89
C ALA A 150 11.61 -15.36 1.36
N ARG A 151 11.23 -16.57 1.71
CA ARG A 151 11.91 -17.81 1.29
C ARG A 151 11.04 -18.53 0.28
N VAL A 152 11.61 -18.92 -0.85
CA VAL A 152 10.95 -19.74 -1.87
C VAL A 152 11.33 -21.19 -1.63
N CYS A 153 10.35 -22.08 -1.64
CA CYS A 153 10.50 -23.52 -1.45
C CYS A 153 9.72 -24.28 -2.53
N ASP A 154 10.25 -25.42 -2.95
CA ASP A 154 9.63 -26.38 -3.86
C ASP A 154 8.80 -27.44 -3.12
N ASN A 155 8.39 -27.13 -1.89
CA ASN A 155 7.54 -27.98 -1.06
C ASN A 155 6.58 -27.15 -0.19
N PRO A 156 5.45 -27.74 0.23
CA PRO A 156 4.45 -27.05 1.03
C PRO A 156 4.93 -26.71 2.46
N SER A 157 5.84 -27.51 3.04
CA SER A 157 6.28 -27.34 4.43
C SER A 157 7.28 -26.18 4.62
N CYS A 158 8.02 -25.82 3.58
CA CYS A 158 8.98 -24.72 3.51
C CYS A 158 9.79 -24.54 4.81
N ASN A 159 10.56 -25.57 5.14
CA ASN A 159 11.50 -25.56 6.25
C ASN A 159 12.74 -24.72 5.90
N ASP A 160 13.44 -24.18 6.90
CA ASP A 160 14.57 -23.27 6.67
C ASP A 160 15.70 -23.89 5.83
N ASN A 161 15.87 -25.21 5.92
CA ASN A 161 16.87 -25.96 5.17
C ASN A 161 16.39 -26.40 3.77
N SER A 162 15.11 -26.22 3.44
CA SER A 162 14.53 -26.57 2.15
C SER A 162 14.24 -25.35 1.27
N SER A 163 14.75 -24.16 1.62
CA SER A 163 14.59 -22.99 0.77
C SER A 163 15.54 -23.04 -0.43
N ILE A 164 14.98 -22.93 -1.64
CA ILE A 164 15.73 -22.87 -2.90
C ILE A 164 16.17 -21.44 -3.25
N ALA A 165 15.52 -20.43 -2.66
CA ALA A 165 15.94 -19.04 -2.77
C ALA A 165 15.53 -18.21 -1.54
N VAL A 166 16.33 -17.18 -1.25
CA VAL A 166 16.03 -16.17 -0.22
C VAL A 166 15.91 -14.81 -0.89
N LEU A 167 14.83 -14.12 -0.59
CA LEU A 167 14.43 -12.81 -1.10
C LEU A 167 14.20 -11.84 0.05
N THR A 168 14.12 -10.56 -0.28
CA THR A 168 13.65 -9.51 0.62
C THR A 168 12.28 -9.03 0.15
N TYR A 169 11.37 -8.67 1.05
CA TYR A 169 10.06 -8.12 0.67
C TYR A 169 9.81 -6.72 1.23
N HIS A 170 8.94 -5.97 0.55
CA HIS A 170 8.38 -4.71 1.01
C HIS A 170 6.88 -4.67 0.75
N ALA A 171 6.12 -4.17 1.72
CA ALA A 171 4.70 -3.86 1.57
C ALA A 171 4.53 -2.36 1.42
N VAL A 172 3.82 -1.94 0.37
CA VAL A 172 3.57 -0.53 0.05
C VAL A 172 2.07 -0.33 -0.02
N ASN A 173 1.54 0.60 0.78
CA ASN A 173 0.13 0.96 0.74
C ASN A 173 -0.19 1.61 -0.60
N VAL A 174 -1.15 1.08 -1.36
CA VAL A 174 -1.60 1.66 -2.64
C VAL A 174 -2.50 2.87 -2.41
N ASN A 175 -3.19 2.90 -1.27
CA ASN A 175 -4.12 3.95 -0.88
C ASN A 175 -3.45 5.08 -0.09
N SER A 176 -2.10 5.20 -0.12
CA SER A 176 -1.43 6.37 0.45
C SER A 176 -1.85 7.61 -0.34
N ILE A 177 -2.83 8.34 0.20
CA ILE A 177 -3.26 9.64 -0.29
C ILE A 177 -2.03 10.55 -0.31
N PRO A 178 -1.80 11.33 -1.38
CA PRO A 178 -0.75 12.35 -1.36
C PRO A 178 -0.96 13.24 -0.15
N GLU A 179 0.12 13.49 0.59
CA GLU A 179 0.10 14.29 1.81
C GLU A 179 -0.74 15.56 1.62
N PRO A 180 -1.44 16.06 2.67
CA PRO A 180 -2.31 17.22 2.55
C PRO A 180 -1.57 18.44 1.98
N GLU A 181 -0.25 18.53 2.17
CA GLU A 181 0.60 19.55 1.57
C GLU A 181 0.66 19.45 0.03
N THR A 182 0.77 18.23 -0.51
CA THR A 182 0.78 17.97 -1.95
C THR A 182 -0.60 18.24 -2.56
N LEU A 183 -1.68 17.89 -1.85
CA LEU A 183 -3.05 18.22 -2.28
C LEU A 183 -3.28 19.74 -2.27
N ALA A 184 -2.79 20.44 -1.25
CA ALA A 184 -2.84 21.90 -1.17
C ALA A 184 -2.04 22.57 -2.30
N LEU A 185 -0.86 22.04 -2.64
CA LEU A 185 -0.05 22.51 -3.76
C LEU A 185 -0.73 22.30 -5.11
N VAL A 186 -1.37 21.15 -5.32
CA VAL A 186 -2.15 20.88 -6.54
C VAL A 186 -3.35 21.84 -6.62
N LEU A 187 -4.07 22.05 -5.52
CA LEU A 187 -5.19 23.01 -5.45
C LEU A 187 -4.73 24.44 -5.72
N LEU A 188 -3.63 24.87 -5.13
CA LEU A 188 -3.03 26.19 -5.37
C LEU A 188 -2.59 26.34 -6.83
N GLY A 189 -2.00 25.30 -7.42
CA GLY A 189 -1.62 25.28 -8.83
C GLY A 189 -2.83 25.42 -9.76
N VAL A 190 -3.91 24.68 -9.50
CA VAL A 190 -5.16 24.75 -10.28
C VAL A 190 -5.84 26.11 -10.12
N LEU A 191 -5.88 26.67 -8.91
CA LEU A 191 -6.41 28.00 -8.65
C LEU A 191 -5.60 29.08 -9.37
N GLY A 192 -4.26 29.00 -9.32
CA GLY A 192 -3.36 29.91 -10.03
C GLY A 192 -3.57 29.86 -11.54
N LEU A 193 -3.73 28.67 -12.11
CA LEU A 193 -3.99 28.48 -13.54
C LEU A 193 -5.36 29.03 -13.96
N GLY A 194 -6.37 28.87 -13.10
CA GLY A 194 -7.71 29.43 -13.32
C GLY A 194 -7.73 30.95 -13.36
N VAL A 195 -7.03 31.60 -12.43
CA VAL A 195 -6.91 33.07 -12.38
C VAL A 195 -6.14 33.61 -13.59
N ALA A 196 -5.03 32.98 -13.96
CA ALA A 196 -4.24 33.37 -15.13
C ALA A 196 -5.06 33.31 -16.43
N ARG A 197 -5.84 32.24 -16.62
CA ARG A 197 -6.70 32.08 -17.80
C ARG A 197 -7.85 33.09 -17.85
N TRP A 198 -8.36 33.52 -16.70
CA TRP A 198 -9.42 34.52 -16.62
C TRP A 198 -8.90 35.93 -16.94
N LEU A 199 -7.73 36.29 -16.43
CA LEU A 199 -7.07 37.56 -16.75
C LEU A 199 -6.73 37.65 -18.24
N GLY A 200 -6.19 36.58 -18.84
CA GLY A 200 -5.84 36.54 -20.26
C GLY A 200 -7.02 36.55 -21.24
N ARG A 201 -8.26 36.37 -20.78
CA ARG A 201 -9.48 36.52 -21.62
C ARG A 201 -10.06 37.93 -21.58
N ARG A 202 -9.59 38.79 -20.65
CA ARG A 202 -10.07 40.16 -20.46
C ARG A 202 -9.09 41.22 -20.97
N ALA A 203 -7.82 40.85 -21.18
CA ALA A 203 -6.86 41.61 -21.95
C ALA A 203 -7.07 41.35 -23.45
#